data_AF-A0A653BGB6-F1
#
_entry.id   AF-A0A653BGB6-F1
#
_cell.length_a   1.000
_cell.length_b   1.000
_cell.length_c   1.000
_cell.angle_alpha   90.00
_cell.angle_beta   90.00
_cell.angle_gamma   90.00
#
_symmetry.space_group_name_H-M   'P 1'
#
loop_
_entity.id
_entity.type
_entity.pdbx_description
1 polymer ?
#
loop_
_entity_poly.entity_id
_entity_poly.type
_entity_poly.pdbx_seq_one_letter_code
_entity_poly.pdbx_strand_id
1 'polypeptide(L)'
;MRNSGIYYLQIRGTTYWFLKVFCEQEIADGGWTVIQRRDDFGFPRENFNRDWNDYKNGFGDPAKEFWLGNENIYMLTNNEEYSLRVELEDFEGNKR
;
A
#
# COMPACT_ATOMS: atom_id res chain seq x y z
N MET A 1 -2.50 7.56 -14.50
CA MET A 1 -3.77 7.08 -13.91
C MET A 1 -4.55 8.31 -13.50
N ARG A 2 -5.90 8.32 -13.52
CA ARG A 2 -6.69 9.54 -13.23
C ARG A 2 -7.53 9.49 -11.96
N ASN A 3 -7.85 8.29 -11.47
CA ASN A 3 -8.70 8.09 -10.30
C ASN A 3 -8.00 7.15 -9.32
N SER A 4 -8.26 7.35 -8.02
CA SER A 4 -7.81 6.43 -6.98
C SER A 4 -8.46 5.05 -7.15
N GLY A 5 -7.74 3.99 -6.80
CA GLY A 5 -8.27 2.63 -6.89
C GLY A 5 -7.23 1.54 -7.05
N ILE A 6 -7.71 0.34 -7.39
CA ILE A 6 -6.87 -0.85 -7.56
C ILE A 6 -6.27 -0.89 -8.95
N TYR A 7 -4.95 -1.09 -9.01
CA TYR A 7 -4.19 -1.27 -10.22
C TYR A 7 -3.22 -2.43 -10.09
N TYR A 8 -2.72 -2.89 -11.23
CA TYR A 8 -1.70 -3.93 -11.33
C TYR A 8 -0.43 -3.30 -11.89
N LEU A 9 0.60 -3.19 -11.06
CA LEU A 9 1.90 -2.64 -11.47
C LEU A 9 2.79 -3.76 -12.00
N GLN A 10 3.42 -3.50 -13.15
CA GLN A 10 4.55 -4.30 -13.61
C GLN A 10 5.83 -3.67 -13.07
N ILE A 11 6.51 -4.37 -12.16
CA ILE A 11 7.77 -3.88 -11.60
C ILE A 11 8.91 -4.18 -12.59
N ARG A 12 9.68 -3.15 -12.96
CA ARG A 12 10.87 -3.31 -13.81
C ARG A 12 11.82 -4.35 -13.22
N GLY A 13 12.28 -5.28 -14.05
CA GLY A 13 13.14 -6.39 -13.62
C GLY A 13 12.41 -7.66 -13.20
N THR A 14 11.06 -7.65 -13.16
CA THR A 14 10.24 -8.85 -12.96
C THR A 14 9.54 -9.23 -14.25
N THR A 15 9.62 -10.50 -14.66
CA THR A 15 9.15 -10.91 -15.99
C THR A 15 7.68 -11.35 -15.99
N TYR A 16 7.07 -11.65 -14.83
CA TYR A 16 5.70 -12.19 -14.76
C TYR A 16 4.91 -11.83 -13.48
N TRP A 17 5.35 -10.86 -12.69
CA TRP A 17 4.68 -10.50 -11.44
C TRP A 17 3.96 -9.15 -11.56
N PHE A 18 2.63 -9.20 -11.61
CA PHE A 18 1.79 -8.01 -11.48
C PHE A 18 1.45 -7.80 -10.01
N LEU A 19 1.95 -6.71 -9.44
CA LEU A 19 1.65 -6.36 -8.06
C LEU A 19 0.31 -5.63 -7.99
N LYS A 20 -0.68 -6.23 -7.33
CA LYS A 20 -1.96 -5.58 -7.02
C LYS A 20 -1.71 -4.51 -5.95
N VAL A 21 -1.95 -3.25 -6.29
CA VAL A 21 -1.77 -2.10 -5.37
C VAL A 21 -3.01 -1.21 -5.36
N PHE A 22 -3.12 -0.40 -4.32
CA PHE A 22 -3.99 0.78 -4.35
C PHE A 22 -3.15 1.99 -4.76
N CYS A 23 -3.58 2.69 -5.83
CA CYS A 23 -3.00 3.97 -6.22
C CYS A 23 -3.88 5.09 -5.70
N GLU A 24 -3.27 6.03 -4.97
CA GLU A 24 -3.89 7.27 -4.52
C GLU A 24 -3.54 8.38 -5.52
N GLN A 25 -4.57 9.00 -6.09
CA GLN A 25 -4.49 10.01 -7.16
C GLN A 25 -5.11 11.35 -6.76
N GLU A 26 -5.80 11.44 -5.62
CA GLU A 26 -6.53 12.62 -5.18
C GLU A 26 -5.76 13.42 -4.12
N ILE A 27 -4.87 12.76 -3.36
CA ILE A 27 -4.05 13.38 -2.31
C ILE A 27 -2.68 13.78 -2.88
N ALA A 28 -2.18 14.96 -2.49
CA ALA A 28 -0.82 15.45 -2.75
C ALA A 28 -0.36 15.24 -4.22
N ASP A 29 -1.13 15.81 -5.15
CA ASP A 29 -0.93 15.75 -6.61
C ASP A 29 -0.99 14.34 -7.24
N GLY A 30 -1.36 13.33 -6.45
CA GLY A 30 -1.52 11.95 -6.91
C GLY A 30 -0.20 11.25 -7.24
N GLY A 31 -0.30 10.07 -7.87
CA GLY A 31 0.87 9.24 -8.20
C GLY A 31 1.38 8.37 -7.05
N TRP A 32 0.66 8.33 -5.93
CA TRP A 32 1.08 7.57 -4.75
C TRP A 32 0.70 6.11 -4.85
N THR A 33 1.66 5.22 -4.59
CA THR A 33 1.38 3.79 -4.40
C THR A 33 1.28 3.52 -2.89
N VAL A 34 0.12 3.07 -2.43
CA VAL A 34 -0.11 2.80 -1.01
C VAL A 34 0.56 1.48 -0.64
N ILE A 35 1.41 1.50 0.39
CA ILE A 35 2.16 0.32 0.86
C ILE A 35 1.60 -0.28 2.16
N GLN A 36 0.80 0.50 2.90
CA GLN A 36 0.12 0.10 4.12
C GLN A 36 -1.15 0.94 4.26
N ARG A 37 -2.24 0.35 4.74
CA ARG A 37 -3.42 1.10 5.16
C ARG A 37 -4.09 0.50 6.38
N ARG A 38 -4.51 1.36 7.31
CA ARG A 38 -5.37 1.07 8.47
C ARG A 38 -6.53 2.06 8.48
N ASP A 39 -7.76 1.59 8.40
CA ASP A 39 -8.96 2.43 8.42
C ASP A 39 -10.19 1.59 8.77
N ASP A 40 -11.35 2.23 9.00
CA ASP A 40 -12.61 1.55 9.29
C ASP A 40 -13.30 1.02 8.02
N PHE A 41 -12.76 -0.08 7.49
CA PHE A 41 -13.36 -0.83 6.37
C PHE A 41 -14.44 -1.83 6.80
N GLY A 42 -14.97 -1.68 8.02
CA GLY A 42 -15.94 -2.59 8.62
C GLY A 42 -15.32 -3.92 9.10
N PHE A 43 -16.15 -4.96 9.21
CA PHE A 43 -15.73 -6.29 9.65
C PHE A 43 -15.65 -7.30 8.49
N PRO A 44 -14.74 -8.30 8.55
CA PRO A 44 -13.68 -8.43 9.55
C PRO A 44 -12.53 -7.42 9.32
N ARG A 45 -11.90 -7.01 10.41
CA ARG A 45 -10.65 -6.22 10.38
C ARG A 45 -9.46 -7.11 10.11
N GLU A 46 -8.44 -6.57 9.48
CA GLU A 46 -7.21 -7.31 9.19
C GLU A 46 -6.34 -7.42 10.46
N ASN A 47 -5.73 -8.59 10.67
CA ASN A 47 -4.85 -8.82 11.80
C ASN A 47 -3.41 -8.43 11.42
N PHE A 48 -2.85 -7.45 12.12
CA PHE A 48 -1.45 -7.02 11.94
C PHE A 48 -0.47 -7.69 12.91
N ASN A 49 -0.94 -8.47 13.89
CA ASN A 49 -0.07 -9.28 14.74
C ASN A 49 0.29 -10.58 14.01
N ARG A 50 1.31 -10.50 13.14
CA ARG A 50 1.74 -11.55 12.22
C ARG A 50 3.24 -11.83 12.36
N ASP A 51 3.68 -12.96 11.82
CA ASP A 51 5.09 -13.33 11.82
C ASP A 51 5.88 -12.63 10.70
N TRP A 52 7.20 -12.88 10.67
CA TRP A 52 8.09 -12.32 9.67
C TRP A 52 7.72 -12.71 8.24
N ASN A 53 7.26 -13.95 8.03
CA ASN A 53 6.95 -14.44 6.69
C ASN A 53 5.72 -13.72 6.11
N ASP A 54 4.71 -13.47 6.93
CA ASP A 54 3.56 -12.65 6.54
C ASP A 54 4.00 -11.21 6.20
N TYR A 55 4.84 -10.58 7.02
CA TYR A 55 5.35 -9.23 6.72
C TYR A 55 6.26 -9.19 5.48
N LYS A 56 7.00 -10.26 5.20
CA LYS A 56 7.81 -10.39 4.00
C LYS A 56 6.94 -10.41 2.74
N ASN A 57 5.91 -11.25 2.72
CA ASN A 57 5.09 -11.50 1.53
C ASN A 57 3.92 -10.51 1.38
N GLY A 58 3.47 -9.90 2.47
CA GLY A 58 2.28 -9.05 2.53
C GLY A 58 1.02 -9.83 2.95
N PHE A 59 0.04 -9.08 3.44
CA PHE A 59 -1.25 -9.61 3.90
C PHE A 59 -2.34 -8.53 3.81
N GLY A 60 -3.61 -8.94 3.85
CA GLY A 60 -4.77 -8.07 3.69
C GLY A 60 -5.16 -7.82 2.24
N ASP A 61 -6.09 -6.89 2.03
CA ASP A 61 -6.58 -6.50 0.71
C ASP A 61 -6.24 -5.03 0.44
N PRO A 62 -5.54 -4.69 -0.66
CA PRO A 62 -5.29 -3.30 -1.03
C PRO A 62 -6.56 -2.44 -1.16
N ALA A 63 -7.75 -3.03 -1.31
CA ALA A 63 -9.02 -2.31 -1.27
C ALA A 63 -9.52 -1.98 0.15
N LYS A 64 -8.85 -2.47 1.19
CA LYS A 64 -9.17 -2.34 2.61
C LYS A 64 -7.90 -2.10 3.45
N GLU A 65 -7.78 -2.77 4.61
CA GLU A 65 -6.57 -2.82 5.42
C GLU A 65 -5.58 -3.84 4.85
N PHE A 66 -4.30 -3.47 4.77
CA PHE A 66 -3.26 -4.37 4.26
C PHE A 66 -1.84 -3.90 4.61
N TRP A 67 -0.89 -4.82 4.44
CA TRP A 67 0.55 -4.58 4.32
C TRP A 67 1.03 -5.13 2.97
N LEU A 68 1.70 -4.32 2.15
CA LEU A 68 2.09 -4.71 0.80
C LEU A 68 3.12 -5.85 0.76
N GLY A 69 3.91 -6.01 1.82
CA GLY A 69 5.00 -6.99 1.89
C GLY A 69 6.37 -6.34 1.69
N ASN A 70 7.31 -6.65 2.57
CA ASN A 70 8.64 -6.05 2.57
C ASN A 70 9.41 -6.31 1.27
N GLU A 71 9.26 -7.51 0.68
CA GLU A 71 9.91 -7.84 -0.58
C GLU A 71 9.33 -7.04 -1.74
N ASN A 72 8.01 -6.82 -1.76
CA ASN A 72 7.36 -5.97 -2.73
C ASN A 72 7.77 -4.49 -2.59
N ILE A 73 7.86 -3.98 -1.35
CA ILE A 73 8.31 -2.62 -1.06
C ILE A 73 9.75 -2.45 -1.53
N TYR A 74 10.65 -3.38 -1.18
CA TYR A 74 12.04 -3.36 -1.65
C TYR A 74 12.14 -3.32 -3.17
N MET A 75 11.37 -4.17 -3.86
CA MET A 75 11.37 -4.22 -5.33
C MET A 75 10.88 -2.91 -5.97
N LEU A 76 9.96 -2.18 -5.32
CA LEU A 76 9.52 -0.87 -5.77
C LEU A 76 10.60 0.19 -5.54
N THR A 77 11.16 0.25 -4.34
CA THR A 77 12.01 1.38 -3.91
C THR A 77 13.48 1.24 -4.26
N ASN A 78 13.95 0.06 -4.69
CA ASN A 78 15.38 -0.17 -4.95
C ASN A 78 15.86 0.31 -6.34
N ASN A 79 14.94 0.72 -7.22
CA ASN A 79 15.28 1.05 -8.62
C ASN A 79 15.46 2.55 -8.88
N GLU A 80 14.79 3.42 -8.10
CA GLU A 80 14.78 4.88 -8.28
C GLU A 80 14.64 5.54 -6.90
N GLU A 81 14.77 6.87 -6.82
CA GLU A 81 14.52 7.60 -5.58
C GLU A 81 13.02 7.78 -5.36
N TYR A 82 12.54 7.39 -4.17
CA TYR A 82 11.15 7.55 -3.76
C TYR A 82 11.06 8.41 -2.50
N SER A 83 9.99 9.18 -2.40
CA SER A 83 9.59 9.84 -1.16
C SER A 83 8.53 9.01 -0.44
N LEU A 84 8.62 8.94 0.89
CA LEU A 84 7.59 8.35 1.73
C LEU A 84 6.71 9.45 2.32
N ARG A 85 5.39 9.26 2.22
CA ARG A 85 4.37 10.08 2.86
C ARG A 85 3.55 9.21 3.80
N VAL A 86 3.21 9.74 4.97
CA VAL A 86 2.41 9.04 5.98
C VAL A 86 1.26 9.96 6.38
N GLU A 87 0.04 9.58 5.99
CA GLU A 87 -1.18 10.26 6.43
C GLU A 87 -1.63 9.66 7.77
N LEU A 88 -1.93 10.51 8.74
CA LEU A 88 -2.47 10.11 10.03
C LEU A 88 -3.77 10.86 10.31
N GLU A 89 -4.76 10.15 10.84
CA GLU A 89 -6.04 10.71 11.33
C GLU A 89 -6.30 10.20 12.75
N ASP A 90 -6.69 11.09 13.66
CA ASP A 90 -7.13 10.71 15.00
C ASP A 90 -8.65 10.44 15.09
N PHE A 91 -9.13 9.97 16.24
CA PHE A 91 -10.54 9.65 16.43
C PHE A 91 -11.49 10.86 16.40
N GLU A 92 -10.96 12.08 16.47
CA GLU A 92 -11.72 13.34 16.37
C GLU A 92 -11.72 13.88 14.93
N GLY A 93 -11.04 13.20 14.01
CA GLY A 93 -10.94 13.56 12.59
C GLY A 93 -9.82 14.54 12.26
N ASN A 94 -8.87 14.79 13.18
CA ASN A 94 -7.74 15.67 12.91
C ASN A 94 -6.70 14.95 12.05
N LYS A 95 -6.26 15.59 10.95
CA LYS A 95 -5.33 15.02 9.95
C LYS A 95 -3.94 15.66 10.00
N ARG A 96 -2.89 14.87 9.76
CA ARG A 96 -1.49 15.31 9.57
C ARG A 96 -0.84 14.68 8.36
#